data_AF-A0A1G6MLB3-F1
#
_entry.id   AF-A0A1G6MLB3-F1
#
_cell.length_a   1.000
_cell.length_b   1.000
_cell.length_c   1.000
_cell.angle_alpha   90.00
_cell.angle_beta   90.00
_cell.angle_gamma   90.00
#
_symmetry.space_group_name_H-M   'P 1'
#
loop_
_entity.id
_entity.type
_entity.pdbx_description
1 polymer ?
#
loop_
_entity_poly.entity_id
_entity_poly.type
_entity_poly.pdbx_seq_one_letter_code
_entity_poly.pdbx_strand_id
1 'polypeptide(L)'
;MKWTKTLALLLLFCGTTAIVKAQQIKDGETVNVNGIAVTYTIVNKEKVNIKDQDFDRYKVLASVKNNSGKSFNIRLASSLDLSGISNSKIVELDCTNATGARLTSKKLQVGMKTHLINVTYATKDKDGKTISAILPVTAGYYFDQGQVIENDAIFIVPAGETPQVTVRSLLKN
;
A
#
# COMPACT_ATOMS: atom_id res chain seq x y z
N MET A 1 -44.30 27.69 17.90
CA MET A 1 -43.85 26.31 18.19
C MET A 1 -43.84 25.43 16.92
N LYS A 2 -43.19 25.87 15.82
CA LYS A 2 -43.08 25.08 14.56
C LYS A 2 -41.66 25.01 13.98
N TRP A 3 -40.72 25.83 14.47
CA TRP A 3 -39.33 25.88 13.97
C TRP A 3 -38.35 24.96 14.71
N THR A 4 -38.68 24.52 15.92
CA THR A 4 -37.81 23.59 16.68
C THR A 4 -37.84 22.17 16.12
N LYS A 5 -38.95 21.76 15.49
CA LYS A 5 -39.07 20.44 14.85
C LYS A 5 -38.27 20.34 13.53
N THR A 6 -38.16 21.43 12.79
CA THR A 6 -37.38 21.48 11.54
C THR A 6 -35.87 21.48 11.79
N LEU A 7 -35.41 22.12 12.88
CA LEU A 7 -34.00 22.13 13.24
C LEU A 7 -33.50 20.76 13.74
N ALA A 8 -34.35 20.02 14.45
CA ALA A 8 -34.05 18.66 14.90
C ALA A 8 -33.92 17.66 13.73
N LEU A 9 -34.69 17.85 12.66
CA LEU A 9 -34.63 17.01 11.46
C LEU A 9 -33.38 17.27 10.60
N LEU A 10 -32.87 18.51 10.59
CA LEU A 10 -31.64 18.88 9.87
C LEU A 10 -30.37 18.33 10.55
N LEU A 11 -30.37 18.25 11.89
CA LEU A 11 -29.26 17.69 12.68
C LEU A 11 -29.13 16.16 12.55
N LEU A 12 -30.23 15.44 12.28
CA LEU A 12 -30.21 13.99 12.03
C LEU A 12 -29.61 13.62 10.66
N PHE A 13 -29.59 14.54 9.69
CA PHE A 13 -29.06 14.28 8.36
C PHE A 13 -27.56 14.60 8.20
N CYS A 14 -26.95 15.24 9.21
CA CYS A 14 -25.55 15.67 9.15
C CYS A 14 -24.55 14.66 9.74
N GLY A 15 -25.03 13.46 10.13
CA GLY A 15 -24.26 12.47 10.89
C GLY A 15 -23.62 11.32 10.09
N THR A 16 -23.77 11.26 8.76
CA THR A 16 -23.11 10.23 7.95
C THR A 16 -21.74 10.72 7.47
N THR A 17 -20.82 10.98 8.40
CA THR A 17 -19.41 10.99 8.02
C THR A 17 -19.07 9.57 7.58
N ALA A 18 -18.62 9.41 6.33
CA ALA A 18 -18.20 8.13 5.79
C ALA A 18 -17.01 7.61 6.61
N ILE A 19 -17.29 6.79 7.62
CA ILE A 19 -16.28 6.01 8.31
C ILE A 19 -15.80 5.00 7.27
N VAL A 20 -14.65 5.28 6.64
CA VAL A 20 -13.93 4.30 5.83
C VAL A 20 -13.49 3.19 6.79
N LYS A 21 -14.35 2.22 7.02
CA LYS A 21 -14.05 1.07 7.86
C LYS A 21 -13.05 0.21 7.08
N ALA A 22 -11.92 -0.09 7.71
CA ALA A 22 -11.03 -1.13 7.22
C ALA A 22 -11.85 -2.40 7.02
N GLN A 23 -11.75 -3.02 5.85
CA GLN A 23 -12.53 -4.21 5.48
C GLN A 23 -11.69 -5.45 5.79
N GLN A 24 -12.27 -6.46 6.43
CA GLN A 24 -11.57 -7.73 6.61
C GLN A 24 -11.40 -8.41 5.25
N ILE A 25 -10.26 -9.07 5.05
CA ILE A 25 -9.97 -9.83 3.82
C ILE A 25 -9.36 -11.18 4.19
N LYS A 26 -9.85 -12.25 3.57
CA LYS A 26 -9.37 -13.62 3.77
C LYS A 26 -8.44 -14.06 2.64
N ASP A 27 -7.73 -15.16 2.87
CA ASP A 27 -6.89 -15.78 1.86
C ASP A 27 -7.70 -16.16 0.60
N GLY A 28 -7.20 -15.75 -0.57
CA GLY A 28 -7.84 -15.92 -1.87
C GLY A 28 -8.97 -14.93 -2.16
N GLU A 29 -9.34 -14.06 -1.22
CA GLU A 29 -10.43 -13.11 -1.40
C GLU A 29 -9.99 -11.88 -2.18
N THR A 30 -10.92 -11.32 -2.96
CA THR A 30 -10.76 -10.01 -3.61
C THR A 30 -11.81 -9.05 -3.08
N VAL A 31 -11.38 -7.90 -2.59
CA VAL A 31 -12.27 -6.82 -2.12
C VAL A 31 -12.04 -5.56 -2.93
N ASN A 32 -13.10 -4.79 -3.16
CA ASN A 32 -13.01 -3.53 -3.90
C ASN A 32 -12.95 -2.36 -2.92
N VAL A 33 -11.87 -1.59 -2.99
CA VAL A 33 -11.69 -0.38 -2.20
C VAL A 33 -11.53 0.80 -3.16
N ASN A 34 -12.58 1.63 -3.27
CA ASN A 34 -12.60 2.83 -4.13
C ASN A 34 -12.22 2.58 -5.60
N GLY A 35 -12.72 1.49 -6.19
CA GLY A 35 -12.40 1.11 -7.56
C GLY A 35 -11.06 0.39 -7.71
N ILE A 36 -10.35 0.11 -6.63
CA ILE A 36 -9.14 -0.73 -6.63
C ILE A 36 -9.53 -2.12 -6.15
N ALA A 37 -9.35 -3.14 -6.98
CA ALA A 37 -9.56 -4.52 -6.58
C ALA A 37 -8.29 -5.04 -5.89
N VAL A 38 -8.40 -5.41 -4.62
CA VAL A 38 -7.29 -5.90 -3.79
C VAL A 38 -7.50 -7.38 -3.54
N THR A 39 -6.55 -8.20 -3.98
CA THR A 39 -6.50 -9.64 -3.72
C THR A 39 -5.42 -9.92 -2.67
N TYR A 40 -5.74 -10.74 -1.68
CA TYR A 40 -4.78 -11.19 -0.66
C TYR A 40 -4.61 -12.71 -0.75
N THR A 41 -3.37 -13.17 -0.79
CA THR A 41 -3.04 -14.59 -0.91
C THR A 41 -1.93 -14.98 0.06
N ILE A 42 -2.10 -16.10 0.75
CA ILE A 42 -1.03 -16.78 1.48
C ILE A 42 -0.28 -17.65 0.48
N VAL A 43 0.98 -17.31 0.21
CA VAL A 43 1.81 -18.03 -0.76
C VAL A 43 2.67 -19.12 -0.12
N ASN A 44 2.95 -19.02 1.19
CA ASN A 44 3.64 -20.06 1.94
C ASN A 44 3.27 -20.01 3.43
N LYS A 45 3.27 -21.18 4.07
CA LYS A 45 3.14 -21.34 5.53
C LYS A 45 4.26 -22.25 6.04
N GLU A 46 4.91 -21.83 7.11
CA GLU A 46 5.88 -22.65 7.83
C GLU A 46 5.74 -22.46 9.35
N LYS A 47 6.26 -23.42 10.11
CA LYS A 47 6.39 -23.30 11.56
C LYS A 47 7.77 -22.76 11.92
N VAL A 48 7.85 -21.86 12.87
CA VAL A 48 9.11 -21.31 13.38
C VAL A 48 9.12 -21.28 14.90
N ASN A 49 10.24 -21.71 15.48
CA ASN A 49 10.47 -21.59 16.92
C ASN A 49 11.29 -20.33 17.22
N ILE A 50 10.81 -19.53 18.18
CA ILE A 50 11.43 -18.27 18.60
C ILE A 50 11.47 -18.22 20.12
N LYS A 51 12.67 -18.34 20.69
CA LYS A 51 12.89 -18.29 22.16
C LYS A 51 11.96 -19.25 22.90
N ASP A 52 11.96 -20.52 22.47
CA ASP A 52 11.20 -21.61 23.07
C ASP A 52 9.66 -21.49 22.94
N GLN A 53 9.18 -20.58 22.10
CA GLN A 53 7.78 -20.47 21.72
C GLN A 53 7.60 -20.74 20.21
N ASP A 54 6.57 -21.52 19.88
CA ASP A 54 6.21 -21.81 18.51
C ASP A 54 5.31 -20.74 17.90
N PHE A 55 5.56 -20.44 16.63
CA PHE A 55 4.78 -19.51 15.81
C PHE A 55 4.54 -20.08 14.42
N ASP A 56 3.51 -19.58 13.75
CA ASP A 56 3.30 -19.82 12.33
C ASP A 56 3.79 -18.59 11.54
N ARG A 57 4.69 -18.82 10.57
CA ARG A 57 5.22 -17.81 9.64
C ARG A 57 4.53 -17.96 8.29
N TYR A 58 3.94 -16.87 7.82
CA TYR A 58 3.22 -16.78 6.56
C TYR A 58 3.94 -15.83 5.62
N LYS A 59 4.27 -16.29 4.42
CA LYS A 59 4.59 -15.39 3.30
C LYS A 59 3.27 -15.07 2.60
N VAL A 60 2.99 -13.78 2.44
CA VAL A 60 1.72 -13.29 1.91
C VAL A 60 1.98 -12.37 0.73
N LEU A 61 1.03 -12.33 -0.20
CA LEU A 61 1.05 -11.50 -1.40
C LEU A 61 -0.21 -10.64 -1.42
N ALA A 62 -0.06 -9.36 -1.71
CA ALA A 62 -1.17 -8.48 -2.05
C ALA A 62 -1.04 -8.08 -3.52
N SER A 63 -2.10 -8.28 -4.29
CA SER A 63 -2.21 -7.89 -5.70
C SER A 63 -3.30 -6.83 -5.83
N VAL A 64 -2.98 -5.67 -6.38
CA VAL A 64 -3.92 -4.56 -6.56
C VAL A 64 -4.11 -4.27 -8.03
N LYS A 65 -5.37 -4.23 -8.47
CA LYS A 65 -5.77 -3.91 -9.84
C LYS A 65 -6.56 -2.61 -9.88
N ASN A 66 -6.15 -1.68 -10.74
CA ASN A 66 -6.86 -0.42 -10.94
C ASN A 66 -8.10 -0.65 -11.82
N ASN A 67 -9.28 -0.67 -11.21
CA ASN A 67 -10.57 -0.72 -11.91
C ASN A 67 -11.35 0.60 -11.75
N SER A 68 -10.67 1.70 -11.37
CA SER A 68 -11.33 2.96 -10.98
C SER A 68 -11.86 3.78 -12.16
N GLY A 69 -11.46 3.44 -13.37
CA GLY A 69 -11.78 4.20 -14.60
C GLY A 69 -10.79 5.34 -14.88
N LYS A 70 -9.75 5.53 -14.06
CA LYS A 70 -8.76 6.61 -14.21
C LYS A 70 -7.33 6.13 -13.90
N SER A 71 -6.33 6.80 -14.47
CA SER A 71 -4.92 6.64 -14.08
C SER A 71 -4.58 7.57 -12.91
N PHE A 72 -3.76 7.08 -11.97
CA PHE A 72 -3.21 7.88 -10.87
C PHE A 72 -1.74 8.20 -11.14
N ASN A 73 -1.36 9.46 -10.95
CA ASN A 73 0.00 9.92 -11.24
C ASN A 73 0.45 10.89 -10.15
N ILE A 74 1.69 10.75 -9.71
CA ILE A 74 2.37 11.68 -8.82
C ILE A 74 3.58 12.19 -9.57
N ARG A 75 3.65 13.49 -9.78
CA ARG A 75 4.84 14.16 -10.32
C ARG A 75 5.64 14.74 -9.16
N LEU A 76 6.94 14.48 -9.12
CA LEU A 76 7.81 15.08 -8.11
C LEU A 76 8.26 16.47 -8.57
N ALA A 77 8.35 17.39 -7.60
CA ALA A 77 8.92 18.71 -7.84
C ALA A 77 10.44 18.64 -8.05
N SER A 78 11.09 17.69 -7.39
CA SER A 78 12.51 17.37 -7.56
C SER A 78 12.77 15.88 -7.34
N SER A 79 13.88 15.36 -7.84
CA SER A 79 14.27 13.96 -7.60
C SER A 79 14.59 13.64 -6.14
N LEU A 80 14.85 14.66 -5.33
CA LEU A 80 15.12 14.55 -3.90
C LEU A 80 13.84 14.72 -3.05
N ASP A 81 12.69 14.90 -3.69
CA ASP A 81 11.41 14.99 -2.99
C ASP A 81 10.97 13.60 -2.51
N LEU A 82 11.32 13.28 -1.26
CA LEU A 82 10.99 12.01 -0.63
C LEU A 82 9.50 11.88 -0.27
N SER A 83 8.72 12.96 -0.33
CA SER A 83 7.28 12.92 0.00
C SER A 83 6.49 12.04 -0.98
N GLY A 84 6.99 11.86 -2.20
CA GLY A 84 6.40 10.96 -3.18
C GLY A 84 6.37 9.49 -2.74
N ILE A 85 7.30 9.05 -1.90
CA ILE A 85 7.38 7.66 -1.43
C ILE A 85 6.18 7.32 -0.53
N SER A 86 5.80 8.23 0.37
CA SER A 86 4.64 8.03 1.24
C SER A 86 3.33 8.29 0.50
N ASN A 87 3.29 9.28 -0.40
CA ASN A 87 2.09 9.61 -1.16
C ASN A 87 1.76 8.60 -2.26
N SER A 88 2.74 7.80 -2.71
CA SER A 88 2.55 6.76 -3.72
C SER A 88 1.92 5.47 -3.19
N LYS A 89 1.62 5.36 -1.89
CA LYS A 89 0.96 4.18 -1.34
C LYS A 89 -0.51 4.15 -1.76
N ILE A 90 -0.96 2.99 -2.26
CA ILE A 90 -2.31 2.80 -2.81
C ILE A 90 -3.22 2.20 -1.75
N VAL A 91 -2.80 1.09 -1.14
CA VAL A 91 -3.52 0.39 -0.08
C VAL A 91 -2.56 -0.10 1.00
N GLU A 92 -3.11 -0.31 2.18
CA GLU A 92 -2.43 -0.97 3.28
C GLU A 92 -3.27 -2.15 3.77
N LEU A 93 -2.61 -3.28 3.96
CA LEU A 93 -3.13 -4.46 4.61
C LEU A 93 -2.49 -4.56 6.00
N ASP A 94 -3.29 -4.54 7.04
CA ASP A 94 -2.88 -4.62 8.44
C ASP A 94 -3.26 -6.00 9.01
N CYS A 95 -2.27 -6.75 9.47
CA CYS A 95 -2.45 -8.02 10.16
C CYS A 95 -2.43 -7.80 11.67
N THR A 96 -3.60 -7.89 12.31
CA THR A 96 -3.78 -7.47 13.71
C THR A 96 -3.11 -8.42 14.71
N ASN A 97 -3.08 -9.72 14.40
CA ASN A 97 -2.42 -10.74 15.23
C ASN A 97 -0.96 -11.01 14.83
N ALA A 98 -0.39 -10.24 13.89
CA ALA A 98 1.04 -10.33 13.60
C ALA A 98 1.88 -9.78 14.77
N THR A 99 2.94 -10.50 15.11
CA THR A 99 3.86 -10.16 16.21
C THR A 99 4.83 -9.05 15.85
N GLY A 100 5.24 -8.96 14.57
CA GLY A 100 6.30 -8.04 14.11
C GLY A 100 7.69 -8.43 14.62
N ALA A 101 7.87 -9.66 15.11
CA ALA A 101 9.15 -10.15 15.61
C ALA A 101 10.13 -10.46 14.46
N ARG A 102 11.44 -10.48 14.75
CA ARG A 102 12.50 -10.91 13.80
C ARG A 102 12.47 -10.21 12.44
N LEU A 103 12.31 -8.88 12.44
CA LEU A 103 12.27 -8.06 11.22
C LEU A 103 11.12 -8.46 10.26
N THR A 104 10.07 -9.09 10.78
CA THR A 104 8.84 -9.36 10.02
C THR A 104 7.84 -8.23 10.21
N SER A 105 6.91 -8.11 9.27
CA SER A 105 5.99 -6.98 9.23
C SER A 105 4.70 -7.27 9.98
N LYS A 106 3.99 -6.23 10.39
CA LYS A 106 2.56 -6.30 10.74
C LYS A 106 1.65 -5.73 9.65
N LYS A 107 2.27 -5.09 8.66
CA LYS A 107 1.61 -4.33 7.60
C LYS A 107 2.21 -4.70 6.26
N LEU A 108 1.40 -4.67 5.22
CA LEU A 108 1.82 -4.81 3.84
C LEU A 108 1.20 -3.64 3.06
N GLN A 109 2.05 -2.78 2.49
CA GLN A 109 1.61 -1.67 1.67
C GLN A 109 1.92 -1.94 0.21
N VAL A 110 0.93 -1.73 -0.66
CA VAL A 110 1.15 -1.75 -2.10
C VAL A 110 1.17 -0.32 -2.60
N GLY A 111 2.22 0.06 -3.34
CA GLY A 111 2.42 1.41 -3.86
C GLY A 111 2.48 1.44 -5.38
N MET A 112 2.31 2.64 -5.93
CA MET A 112 2.44 2.92 -7.36
C MET A 112 3.82 2.54 -7.90
N LYS A 113 3.93 2.30 -9.21
CA LYS A 113 5.22 2.07 -9.86
C LYS A 113 6.01 3.37 -9.96
N THR A 114 7.32 3.28 -9.80
CA THR A 114 8.22 4.42 -10.00
C THR A 114 8.34 4.76 -11.49
N HIS A 115 8.18 6.03 -11.83
CA HIS A 115 8.52 6.58 -13.13
C HIS A 115 9.97 7.10 -13.10
N LEU A 116 10.85 6.40 -13.81
CA LEU A 116 12.26 6.78 -13.96
C LEU A 116 12.48 7.48 -15.31
N ILE A 117 13.27 8.56 -15.30
CA ILE A 117 13.78 9.22 -16.49
C ILE A 117 15.31 9.13 -16.51
N ASN A 118 15.90 8.95 -17.67
CA ASN A 118 17.35 8.92 -17.83
C ASN A 118 17.87 10.33 -18.12
N VAL A 119 18.75 10.84 -17.25
CA VAL A 119 19.36 12.16 -17.41
C VAL A 119 20.81 11.98 -17.83
N THR A 120 21.20 12.64 -18.93
CA THR A 120 22.59 12.70 -19.38
C THR A 120 23.31 13.84 -18.66
N TYR A 121 24.45 13.56 -18.05
CA TYR A 121 25.28 14.55 -17.38
C TYR A 121 26.76 14.36 -17.73
N ALA A 122 27.50 15.47 -17.70
CA ALA A 122 28.95 15.44 -17.90
C ALA A 122 29.64 15.02 -16.59
N THR A 123 30.55 14.06 -16.68
CA THR A 123 31.40 13.62 -15.56
C THR A 123 32.83 13.41 -16.04
N LYS A 124 33.74 13.11 -15.12
CA LYS A 124 35.15 12.81 -15.39
C LYS A 124 35.37 11.31 -15.31
N ASP A 125 36.11 10.75 -16.27
CA ASP A 125 36.62 9.39 -16.17
C ASP A 125 37.86 9.34 -15.24
N LYS A 126 38.44 8.15 -15.08
CA LYS A 126 39.62 7.93 -14.23
C LYS A 126 40.85 8.74 -14.67
N ASP A 127 40.89 9.14 -15.93
CA ASP A 127 41.99 9.90 -16.55
C ASP A 127 41.71 11.41 -16.56
N GLY A 128 40.60 11.85 -15.98
CA GLY A 128 40.21 13.26 -15.91
C GLY A 128 39.65 13.82 -17.22
N LYS A 129 39.30 12.97 -18.19
CA LYS A 129 38.63 13.37 -19.43
C LYS A 129 37.13 13.54 -19.17
N THR A 130 36.55 14.58 -19.76
CA THR A 130 35.09 14.78 -19.68
C THR A 130 34.39 13.76 -20.56
N ILE A 131 33.49 12.98 -19.95
CA ILE A 131 32.64 11.99 -20.60
C ILE A 131 31.16 12.28 -20.29
N SER A 132 30.26 11.73 -21.11
CA SER A 132 28.82 11.74 -20.81
C SER A 132 28.44 10.46 -20.09
N ALA A 133 27.70 10.60 -18.98
CA ALA A 133 27.13 9.49 -18.23
C ALA A 133 25.62 9.63 -18.12
N ILE A 134 24.92 8.51 -17.87
CA ILE A 134 23.47 8.45 -17.71
C ILE A 134 23.16 8.15 -16.25
N LEU A 135 22.30 8.96 -15.64
CA LEU A 135 21.76 8.75 -14.30
C LEU A 135 20.24 8.53 -14.40
N PRO A 136 19.70 7.37 -13.97
CA PRO A 136 18.27 7.21 -13.81
C PRO A 136 17.79 8.03 -12.61
N VAL A 137 16.78 8.86 -12.84
CA VAL A 137 16.22 9.79 -11.87
C VAL A 137 14.73 9.52 -11.72
N THR A 138 14.23 9.45 -10.49
CA THR A 138 12.79 9.35 -10.24
C THR A 138 12.10 10.67 -10.56
N ALA A 139 11.20 10.64 -11.55
CA ALA A 139 10.36 11.78 -11.93
C ALA A 139 8.99 11.76 -11.26
N GLY A 140 8.56 10.58 -10.80
CA GLY A 140 7.20 10.41 -10.31
C GLY A 140 6.82 8.97 -10.00
N TYR A 141 5.54 8.77 -9.78
CA TYR A 141 4.92 7.47 -9.57
C TYR A 141 3.62 7.39 -10.38
N TYR A 142 3.24 6.19 -10.79
CA TYR A 142 2.03 5.98 -11.60
C TYR A 142 1.33 4.66 -11.27
N PHE A 143 0.02 4.66 -11.46
CA PHE A 143 -0.84 3.48 -11.41
C PHE A 143 -1.96 3.61 -12.45
N ASP A 144 -1.76 3.00 -13.61
CA ASP A 144 -2.63 3.17 -14.76
C ASP A 144 -3.93 2.37 -14.66
N GLN A 145 -4.96 2.80 -15.38
CA GLN A 145 -6.21 2.04 -15.49
C GLN A 145 -5.95 0.63 -16.03
N GLY A 146 -6.48 -0.38 -15.34
CA GLY A 146 -6.29 -1.80 -15.65
C GLY A 146 -4.96 -2.39 -15.18
N GLN A 147 -4.00 -1.57 -14.72
CA GLN A 147 -2.71 -2.04 -14.25
C GLN A 147 -2.85 -2.89 -12.98
N VAL A 148 -1.98 -3.89 -12.86
CA VAL A 148 -1.81 -4.70 -11.64
C VAL A 148 -0.44 -4.41 -11.02
N ILE A 149 -0.40 -4.22 -9.71
CA ILE A 149 0.84 -4.09 -8.93
C ILE A 149 0.77 -5.06 -7.75
N GLU A 150 1.89 -5.68 -7.43
CA GLU A 150 1.98 -6.65 -6.36
C GLU A 150 3.07 -6.28 -5.36
N ASN A 151 2.88 -6.67 -4.12
CA ASN A 151 3.91 -6.63 -3.10
C ASN A 151 3.70 -7.77 -2.10
N ASP A 152 4.78 -8.24 -1.49
CA ASP A 152 4.75 -9.33 -0.52
C ASP A 152 5.28 -8.91 0.85
N ALA A 153 4.87 -9.66 1.87
CA ALA A 153 5.37 -9.49 3.22
C ALA A 153 5.43 -10.84 3.93
N ILE A 154 6.06 -10.81 5.10
CA ILE A 154 6.11 -11.94 6.01
C ILE A 154 5.41 -11.54 7.29
N PHE A 155 4.41 -12.33 7.68
CA PHE A 155 3.70 -12.22 8.94
C PHE A 155 4.04 -13.41 9.83
N ILE A 156 4.34 -13.14 11.10
CA ILE A 156 4.49 -14.16 12.14
C ILE A 156 3.34 -13.98 13.12
N VAL A 157 2.52 -15.01 13.29
CA VAL A 157 1.36 -15.03 14.19
C VAL A 157 1.53 -16.16 15.22
N PRO A 158 0.79 -16.15 16.34
CA PRO A 158 0.81 -17.26 17.30
C PRO A 158 0.56 -18.61 16.63
N ALA A 159 1.19 -19.69 17.12
CA ALA A 159 1.05 -21.02 16.54
C ALA A 159 -0.43 -21.45 16.47
N GLY A 160 -0.85 -21.97 15.32
CA GLY A 160 -2.22 -22.40 15.09
C GLY A 160 -3.19 -21.28 14.68
N GLU A 161 -2.78 -20.02 14.74
CA GLU A 161 -3.58 -18.90 14.23
C GLU A 161 -3.35 -18.66 12.72
N THR A 162 -4.35 -18.03 12.10
CA THR A 162 -4.28 -17.51 10.73
C THR A 162 -4.14 -15.99 10.75
N PRO A 163 -3.46 -15.37 9.76
CA PRO A 163 -3.36 -13.91 9.67
C PRO A 163 -4.75 -13.25 9.65
N GLN A 164 -4.98 -12.34 10.61
CA GLN A 164 -6.21 -11.55 10.69
C GLN A 164 -6.01 -10.21 9.97
N VAL A 165 -6.31 -10.19 8.67
CA VAL A 165 -5.96 -9.08 7.80
C VAL A 165 -7.15 -8.17 7.53
N THR A 166 -6.88 -6.87 7.62
CA THR A 166 -7.82 -5.82 7.18
C THR A 166 -7.17 -4.95 6.12
N VAL A 167 -7.95 -4.46 5.16
CA VAL A 167 -7.48 -3.59 4.09
C VAL A 167 -8.08 -2.19 4.23
N ARG A 168 -7.29 -1.18 3.86
CA ARG A 168 -7.74 0.21 3.72
C ARG A 168 -7.10 0.90 2.52
N SER A 169 -7.82 1.85 1.94
CA SER A 169 -7.30 2.75 0.91
C SER A 169 -6.37 3.78 1.55
N LEU A 170 -5.23 4.02 0.89
CA LEU A 170 -4.32 5.14 1.18
C LEU A 170 -4.34 6.21 0.08
N LEU A 171 -4.98 5.92 -1.06
CA LEU A 171 -5.24 6.93 -2.08
C LEU A 171 -6.10 8.06 -1.48
N LYS A 172 -5.60 9.28 -1.57
CA LYS A 172 -6.36 10.50 -1.28
C LYS A 172 -7.23 10.80 -2.50
N ASN A 173 -8.53 10.94 -2.29
CA ASN A 173 -9.49 11.36 -3.31
C ASN A 173 -9.30 12.83 -3.68
#